data_AF-A0A819SJE5-F1
#
_entry.id   AF-A0A819SJE5-F1
#
_cell.length_a   1.000
_cell.length_b   1.000
_cell.length_c   1.000
_cell.angle_alpha   90.00
_cell.angle_beta   90.00
_cell.angle_gamma   90.00
#
_symmetry.space_group_name_H-M   'P 1'
#
loop_
_entity.id
_entity.type
_entity.pdbx_description
1 polymer ?
#
loop_
_entity_poly.entity_id
_entity_poly.type
_entity_poly.pdbx_seq_one_letter_code
_entity_poly.pdbx_strand_id
1 'polypeptide(L)'
;MQMQEELARVLPDGIYRLAPKSQPDKCLSTYVNGNVSRVQLESGGCNSAHQKWNISWLDNGTYRLSSQNATATALTAYNVTAKTGGIQANNWSSNVNQEWVLSSYGNNVFRFRPRNAWWRVFALHDTSNVGIVDFVQNDALRWILTKV
;
A
#
# COMPACT_ATOMS: atom_id res chain seq x y z
N MET A 1 -7.34 21.14 -11.57
CA MET A 1 -8.41 20.58 -10.71
C MET A 1 -8.09 19.12 -10.37
N GLN A 2 -6.95 18.83 -9.75
CA GLN A 2 -6.47 17.44 -9.55
C GLN A 2 -6.04 17.10 -8.10
N MET A 3 -5.84 18.10 -7.24
CA MET A 3 -5.49 17.86 -5.82
C MET A 3 -6.71 17.54 -4.94
N GLN A 4 -7.92 17.97 -5.31
CA GLN A 4 -9.09 17.83 -4.45
C GLN A 4 -9.63 16.39 -4.42
N GLU A 5 -9.39 15.60 -5.48
CA GLU A 5 -9.77 14.18 -5.54
C GLU A 5 -8.81 13.27 -4.74
N GLU A 6 -7.59 13.72 -4.47
CA GLU A 6 -6.58 12.91 -3.77
C GLU A 6 -6.82 12.84 -2.25
N LEU A 7 -7.50 13.84 -1.66
CA LEU A 7 -7.73 13.91 -0.21
C LEU A 7 -9.14 13.46 0.21
N ALA A 8 -9.93 12.92 -0.71
CA ALA A 8 -11.26 12.42 -0.40
C ALA A 8 -11.20 10.99 0.19
N ARG A 9 -12.19 10.65 1.01
CA ARG A 9 -12.40 9.27 1.44
C ARG A 9 -12.94 8.43 0.27
N VAL A 10 -12.04 7.89 -0.55
CA VAL A 10 -12.31 7.03 -1.71
C VAL A 10 -12.50 5.54 -1.39
N LEU A 11 -12.19 5.09 -0.18
CA LEU A 11 -12.30 3.69 0.23
C LEU A 11 -12.93 3.60 1.65
N PRO A 12 -13.98 2.76 1.86
CA PRO A 12 -14.51 2.54 3.20
C PRO A 12 -13.56 1.70 4.04
N ASP A 13 -13.61 1.85 5.35
CA ASP A 13 -12.76 1.06 6.25
C ASP A 13 -13.10 -0.44 6.12
N GLY A 14 -12.09 -1.28 6.33
CA GLY A 14 -12.29 -2.73 6.29
C GLY A 14 -11.01 -3.51 6.03
N ILE A 15 -11.21 -4.81 5.85
CA ILE A 15 -10.13 -5.75 5.55
C ILE A 15 -10.10 -5.97 4.04
N TYR A 16 -8.92 -5.80 3.45
CA TYR A 16 -8.70 -5.91 2.02
C TYR A 16 -7.51 -6.81 1.69
N ARG A 17 -7.58 -7.43 0.51
CA ARG A 17 -6.42 -7.98 -0.19
C ARG A 17 -5.95 -6.95 -1.20
N LEU A 18 -4.64 -6.77 -1.30
CA LEU A 18 -4.03 -5.85 -2.25
C LEU A 18 -3.24 -6.68 -3.27
N ALA A 19 -3.62 -6.62 -4.54
CA ALA A 19 -2.92 -7.27 -5.64
C ALA A 19 -2.39 -6.23 -6.63
N PRO A 20 -1.16 -6.32 -7.15
CA PRO A 20 -0.76 -5.49 -8.27
C PRO A 20 -1.69 -5.74 -9.46
N LYS A 21 -2.15 -4.68 -10.14
CA LYS A 21 -3.01 -4.82 -11.31
C LYS A 21 -2.35 -5.64 -12.43
N SER A 22 -1.02 -5.59 -12.53
CA SER A 22 -0.22 -6.35 -13.48
C SER A 22 0.00 -7.82 -13.10
N GLN A 23 -0.26 -8.21 -11.85
CA GLN A 23 -0.07 -9.57 -11.33
C GLN A 23 -1.22 -9.89 -10.32
N PRO A 24 -2.47 -10.02 -10.81
CA PRO A 24 -3.66 -10.15 -9.95
C PRO A 24 -3.71 -11.46 -9.15
N ASP A 25 -2.85 -12.42 -9.48
CA ASP A 25 -2.65 -13.71 -8.80
C ASP A 25 -1.73 -13.63 -7.59
N LYS A 26 -1.11 -12.46 -7.35
CA LYS A 26 -0.26 -12.19 -6.18
C LYS A 26 -0.91 -11.20 -5.23
N CYS A 27 -0.61 -11.32 -3.94
CA CYS A 27 -1.03 -10.37 -2.93
C CYS A 27 0.12 -9.83 -2.10
N LEU A 28 -0.07 -8.60 -1.64
CA LEU A 28 0.78 -7.98 -0.65
C LEU A 28 0.71 -8.75 0.66
N SER A 29 1.86 -9.19 1.15
CA SER A 29 1.97 -9.90 2.41
C SER A 29 3.07 -9.35 3.31
N THR A 30 2.90 -9.54 4.61
CA THR A 30 3.97 -9.33 5.58
C THR A 30 4.69 -10.63 5.87
N TYR A 31 6.01 -10.59 5.89
CA TYR A 31 6.84 -11.70 6.34
C TYR A 31 7.74 -11.24 7.49
N VAL A 32 7.79 -12.02 8.56
CA VAL A 32 8.65 -11.77 9.71
C VAL A 32 9.94 -12.57 9.52
N ASN A 33 11.07 -11.87 9.42
CA ASN A 33 12.39 -12.48 9.48
C ASN A 33 13.13 -11.92 10.71
N GLY A 34 13.08 -12.68 11.82
CA GLY A 34 13.57 -12.19 13.11
C GLY A 34 12.79 -10.95 13.57
N ASN A 35 13.50 -9.85 13.84
CA ASN A 35 12.89 -8.59 14.31
C ASN A 35 12.42 -7.67 13.18
N VAL A 36 12.57 -8.08 11.90
CA VAL A 36 12.21 -7.25 10.75
C VAL A 36 10.91 -7.77 10.13
N SER A 37 9.86 -6.95 10.14
CA SER A 37 8.65 -7.20 9.36
C SER A 37 8.81 -6.60 7.97
N ARG A 38 9.10 -7.47 7.00
CA ARG A 38 9.20 -7.10 5.58
C ARG A 38 7.84 -7.20 4.91
N VAL A 39 7.72 -6.48 3.79
CA VAL A 39 6.56 -6.52 2.92
C VAL A 39 7.00 -7.11 1.59
N GLN A 40 6.23 -8.06 1.08
CA GLN A 40 6.54 -8.78 -0.15
C GLN A 40 5.27 -9.09 -0.96
N LEU A 41 5.43 -9.63 -2.16
CA LEU A 41 4.35 -10.22 -2.93
C LEU A 41 4.43 -11.74 -2.85
N GLU A 42 3.30 -12.36 -2.59
CA GLU A 42 3.18 -13.81 -2.49
C GLU A 42 2.12 -14.31 -3.46
N SER A 43 2.44 -15.40 -4.15
CA SER A 43 1.49 -16.10 -5.03
C SER A 43 0.56 -16.98 -4.20
N GLY A 44 -0.71 -17.09 -4.61
CA GLY A 44 -1.66 -18.06 -4.03
C GLY A 44 -3.00 -17.44 -3.64
N GLY A 45 -3.77 -18.16 -2.83
CA GLY A 45 -5.17 -17.80 -2.53
C GLY A 45 -5.38 -16.53 -1.70
N CYS A 46 -4.32 -15.86 -1.24
CA CYS A 46 -4.40 -14.59 -0.50
C CYS A 46 -5.35 -14.63 0.71
N ASN A 47 -5.42 -15.79 1.37
CA ASN A 47 -6.39 -16.09 2.41
C ASN A 47 -5.82 -15.97 3.83
N SER A 48 -4.49 -15.93 3.97
CA SER A 48 -3.81 -15.87 5.26
C SER A 48 -3.92 -14.49 5.90
N ALA A 49 -3.89 -14.42 7.23
CA ALA A 49 -3.98 -13.14 7.95
C ALA A 49 -2.84 -12.16 7.59
N HIS A 50 -1.63 -12.66 7.32
CA HIS A 50 -0.50 -11.83 6.87
C HIS A 50 -0.63 -11.32 5.42
N GLN A 51 -1.64 -11.77 4.66
CA GLN A 51 -1.97 -11.32 3.29
C GLN A 51 -3.19 -10.38 3.27
N LYS A 52 -3.75 -10.08 4.45
CA LYS A 52 -4.95 -9.27 4.63
C LYS A 52 -4.58 -8.00 5.37
N TRP A 53 -5.07 -6.87 4.88
CA TRP A 53 -4.72 -5.55 5.39
C TRP A 53 -5.96 -4.85 5.89
N ASN A 54 -5.94 -4.45 7.16
CA ASN A 54 -6.91 -3.51 7.70
C ASN A 54 -6.54 -2.10 7.20
N ILE A 55 -7.41 -1.54 6.38
CA ILE A 55 -7.30 -0.18 5.83
C ILE A 55 -8.30 0.70 6.57
N SER A 56 -7.79 1.79 7.17
CA SER A 56 -8.58 2.72 7.97
C SER A 56 -8.31 4.16 7.53
N TRP A 57 -9.38 4.93 7.40
CA TRP A 57 -9.34 6.36 7.15
C TRP A 57 -8.86 7.13 8.40
N LEU A 58 -7.99 8.13 8.20
CA LEU A 58 -7.39 8.92 9.30
C LEU A 58 -7.98 10.33 9.46
N ASP A 59 -9.12 10.62 8.81
CA ASP A 59 -9.81 11.92 8.88
C ASP A 59 -8.98 13.15 8.46
N ASN A 60 -7.87 12.93 7.76
CA ASN A 60 -6.91 13.98 7.40
C ASN A 60 -6.47 13.93 5.92
N GLY A 61 -7.21 13.22 5.08
CA GLY A 61 -6.85 13.02 3.68
C GLY A 61 -6.09 11.72 3.40
N THR A 62 -5.75 10.93 4.43
CA THR A 62 -4.91 9.74 4.27
C THR A 62 -5.48 8.50 4.96
N TYR A 63 -4.85 7.37 4.68
CA TYR A 63 -5.17 6.05 5.19
C TYR A 63 -3.99 5.46 5.93
N ARG A 64 -4.31 4.62 6.92
CA ARG A 64 -3.39 3.68 7.53
C ARG A 64 -3.69 2.27 7.03
N LEU A 65 -2.63 1.53 6.72
CA LEU A 65 -2.70 0.11 6.37
C LEU A 65 -1.94 -0.70 7.42
N SER A 66 -2.60 -1.67 8.04
CA SER A 66 -1.98 -2.59 9.01
C SER A 66 -2.28 -4.04 8.63
N SER A 67 -1.31 -4.93 8.81
CA SER A 67 -1.53 -6.35 8.53
C SER A 67 -2.48 -6.96 9.57
N GLN A 68 -3.37 -7.87 9.16
CA GLN A 68 -4.37 -8.47 10.06
C GLN A 68 -3.70 -9.30 11.17
N ASN A 69 -2.52 -9.88 10.94
CA ASN A 69 -1.77 -10.61 11.96
C ASN A 69 -0.87 -9.72 12.83
N ALA A 70 -0.78 -8.41 12.55
CA ALA A 70 0.09 -7.47 13.24
C ALA A 70 -0.52 -6.06 13.25
N THR A 71 -1.68 -5.92 13.88
CA THR A 71 -2.49 -4.67 13.88
C THR A 71 -1.85 -3.49 14.62
N ALA A 72 -0.80 -3.72 15.41
CA ALA A 72 0.02 -2.66 16.02
C ALA A 72 1.01 -2.02 15.02
N THR A 73 1.24 -2.67 13.87
CA THR A 73 2.14 -2.16 12.82
C THR A 73 1.38 -1.39 11.74
N ALA A 74 2.12 -0.69 10.89
CA ALA A 74 1.62 0.01 9.73
C ALA A 74 2.60 -0.07 8.55
N LEU A 75 2.05 -0.10 7.34
CA LEU A 75 2.80 0.01 6.10
C LEU A 75 3.54 1.36 6.08
N THR A 76 4.86 1.29 6.01
CA THR A 76 5.77 2.42 6.20
C THR A 76 6.68 2.59 5.00
N ALA A 77 6.67 3.77 4.40
CA ALA A 77 7.60 4.18 3.35
C ALA A 77 8.92 4.68 3.96
N TYR A 78 10.04 4.39 3.30
CA TYR A 78 11.35 4.91 3.68
C TYR A 78 12.24 5.13 2.45
N ASN A 79 13.27 5.97 2.60
CA ASN A 79 14.18 6.33 1.51
C ASN A 79 13.46 6.80 0.22
N VAL A 80 12.39 7.58 0.37
CA VAL A 80 11.49 7.97 -0.73
C VAL A 80 12.12 8.85 -1.80
N THR A 81 13.31 9.41 -1.54
CA THR A 81 14.11 10.20 -2.49
C THR A 81 15.14 9.37 -3.26
N ALA A 82 15.39 8.11 -2.87
CA ALA A 82 16.27 7.21 -3.63
C ALA A 82 15.66 6.86 -5.00
N LYS A 83 16.44 6.27 -5.91
CA LYS A 83 15.93 5.77 -7.20
C LYS A 83 14.72 4.85 -6.99
N THR A 84 14.83 3.94 -6.02
CA THR A 84 13.73 3.11 -5.53
C THR A 84 13.69 3.22 -4.01
N GLY A 85 12.60 3.78 -3.47
CA GLY A 85 12.37 3.80 -2.03
C GLY A 85 11.79 2.47 -1.55
N GLY A 86 11.88 2.23 -0.24
CA GLY A 86 11.48 0.96 0.35
C GLY A 86 10.13 1.02 1.07
N ILE A 87 9.61 -0.17 1.33
CA ILE A 87 8.37 -0.42 2.08
C ILE A 87 8.65 -1.47 3.15
N GLN A 88 8.13 -1.24 4.36
CA GLN A 88 8.21 -2.18 5.47
C GLN A 88 6.97 -2.08 6.36
N ALA A 89 6.83 -2.98 7.34
CA ALA A 89 5.82 -2.85 8.38
C ALA A 89 6.50 -2.55 9.72
N ASN A 90 6.21 -1.38 10.30
CA ASN A 90 6.77 -0.94 11.59
C ASN A 90 5.65 -0.57 12.55
N ASN A 91 5.96 -0.48 13.85
CA ASN A 91 5.01 0.01 14.84
C ASN A 91 4.37 1.32 14.40
N TRP A 92 3.06 1.40 14.54
CA TRP A 92 2.32 2.62 14.27
C TRP A 92 2.73 3.69 15.26
N SER A 93 3.12 4.85 14.73
CA SER A 93 3.64 5.99 15.48
C SER A 93 3.03 7.31 14.98
N SER A 94 2.01 7.22 14.12
CA SER A 94 1.37 8.38 13.48
C SER A 94 2.34 9.27 12.68
N ASN A 95 3.45 8.68 12.20
CA ASN A 95 4.41 9.38 11.38
C ASN A 95 3.91 9.50 9.93
N VAL A 96 4.21 10.63 9.29
CA VAL A 96 3.77 10.93 7.92
C VAL A 96 4.22 9.90 6.88
N ASN A 97 5.28 9.14 7.15
CA ASN A 97 5.75 8.07 6.26
C ASN A 97 4.96 6.76 6.42
N GLN A 98 4.00 6.70 7.34
CA GLN A 98 3.08 5.57 7.56
C GLN A 98 1.66 5.87 7.03
N GLU A 99 1.50 7.02 6.38
CA GLU A 99 0.23 7.53 5.89
C GLU A 99 0.18 7.50 4.36
N TRP A 100 -0.97 7.10 3.82
CA TRP A 100 -1.14 6.82 2.41
C TRP A 100 -2.30 7.61 1.81
N VAL A 101 -2.04 8.27 0.70
CA VAL A 101 -3.05 8.92 -0.12
C VAL A 101 -3.51 7.91 -1.18
N LEU A 102 -4.82 7.72 -1.31
CA LEU A 102 -5.41 6.78 -2.27
C LEU A 102 -6.16 7.55 -3.36
N SER A 103 -5.89 7.19 -4.62
CA SER A 103 -6.68 7.67 -5.76
C SER A 103 -7.44 6.49 -6.38
N SER A 104 -8.75 6.61 -6.53
CA SER A 104 -9.60 5.59 -7.18
C SER A 104 -9.61 5.75 -8.70
N TYR A 105 -9.55 4.62 -9.40
CA TYR A 105 -9.69 4.52 -10.86
C TYR A 105 -10.95 3.74 -11.26
N GLY A 106 -11.87 3.52 -10.31
CA GLY A 106 -13.03 2.65 -10.50
C GLY A 106 -12.69 1.16 -10.48
N ASN A 107 -13.71 0.30 -10.46
CA ASN A 107 -13.57 -1.17 -10.50
C ASN A 107 -12.55 -1.74 -9.49
N ASN A 108 -12.57 -1.21 -8.26
CA ASN A 108 -11.64 -1.59 -7.18
C ASN A 108 -10.15 -1.35 -7.48
N VAL A 109 -9.82 -0.51 -8.47
CA VAL A 109 -8.45 -0.16 -8.83
C VAL A 109 -8.05 1.13 -8.14
N PHE A 110 -6.92 1.09 -7.43
CA PHE A 110 -6.40 2.22 -6.66
C PHE A 110 -4.93 2.46 -6.94
N ARG A 111 -4.50 3.69 -6.68
CA ARG A 111 -3.09 4.07 -6.59
C ARG A 111 -2.79 4.52 -5.17
N PHE A 112 -1.62 4.14 -4.68
CA PHE A 112 -1.12 4.54 -3.38
C PHE A 112 0.02 5.53 -3.56
N ARG A 113 -0.05 6.65 -2.84
CA ARG A 113 1.07 7.59 -2.70
C ARG A 113 1.43 7.74 -1.23
N PRO A 114 2.72 7.68 -0.87
CA PRO A 114 3.12 7.96 0.50
C PRO A 114 2.92 9.45 0.79
N ARG A 115 2.40 9.80 1.98
CA ARG A 115 2.14 11.21 2.32
C ARG A 115 3.41 12.07 2.31
N ASN A 116 4.56 11.48 2.62
CA ASN A 116 5.86 12.17 2.60
C ASN A 116 6.53 12.22 1.22
N ALA A 117 5.90 11.70 0.16
CA ALA A 117 6.39 11.82 -1.22
C ALA A 117 5.25 11.68 -2.25
N TRP A 118 4.38 12.70 -2.34
CA TRP A 118 3.22 12.70 -3.25
C TRP A 118 3.56 12.60 -4.75
N TRP A 119 4.80 12.90 -5.14
CA TRP A 119 5.28 12.72 -6.52
C TRP A 119 5.64 11.26 -6.86
N ARG A 120 5.64 10.37 -5.87
CA ARG A 120 5.99 8.95 -5.98
C ARG A 120 4.78 8.07 -5.74
N VAL A 121 4.89 6.79 -6.12
CA VAL A 121 3.83 5.81 -5.92
C VAL A 121 4.36 4.51 -5.32
N PHE A 122 3.53 3.86 -4.50
CA PHE A 122 3.77 2.49 -4.06
C PHE A 122 3.27 1.52 -5.13
N ALA A 123 4.17 0.71 -5.68
CA ALA A 123 3.88 -0.17 -6.80
C ALA A 123 4.84 -1.35 -6.89
N LEU A 124 4.49 -2.33 -7.73
CA LEU A 124 5.40 -3.36 -8.21
C LEU A 124 6.47 -2.74 -9.12
N HIS A 125 7.74 -3.09 -8.90
CA HIS A 125 8.88 -2.77 -9.75
C HIS A 125 9.69 -4.04 -10.05
N ASP A 126 10.39 -4.03 -11.19
CA ASP A 126 11.25 -5.14 -11.64
C ASP A 126 10.56 -6.52 -11.58
N THR A 127 9.24 -6.56 -11.83
CA THR A 127 8.34 -7.74 -11.88
C THR A 127 8.16 -8.56 -10.59
N SER A 128 8.95 -8.34 -9.55
CA SER A 128 8.91 -9.19 -8.34
C SER A 128 8.97 -8.43 -7.01
N ASN A 129 9.34 -7.16 -7.03
CA ASN A 129 9.54 -6.38 -5.81
C ASN A 129 8.52 -5.26 -5.71
N VAL A 130 8.20 -4.84 -4.50
CA VAL A 130 7.33 -3.69 -4.25
C VAL A 130 8.14 -2.57 -3.61
N GLY A 131 7.85 -1.34 -3.98
CA GLY A 131 8.64 -0.20 -3.55
C GLY A 131 7.98 1.13 -3.88
N ILE A 132 8.69 2.20 -3.53
CA ILE A 132 8.32 3.58 -3.85
C ILE A 132 9.08 4.03 -5.09
N VAL A 133 8.38 4.16 -6.21
CA VAL A 133 8.94 4.48 -7.53
C VAL A 133 8.40 5.79 -8.08
N ASP A 134 9.05 6.31 -9.12
CA ASP A 134 8.54 7.45 -9.86
C ASP A 134 7.20 7.13 -10.50
N PHE A 135 6.30 8.10 -10.47
CA PHE A 135 5.02 7.98 -11.14
C PHE A 135 5.22 8.00 -12.65
N VAL A 136 4.80 6.93 -13.33
CA VAL A 136 4.56 6.93 -14.77
C VAL A 136 3.07 6.75 -15.05
N GLN A 137 2.56 7.43 -16.08
CA GLN A 137 1.14 7.40 -16.45
C GLN A 137 0.75 6.08 -17.14
N ASN A 138 0.82 4.96 -16.40
CA ASN A 138 0.34 3.67 -16.88
C ASN A 138 -0.44 2.93 -15.77
N ASP A 139 -0.94 1.76 -16.14
CA ASP A 139 -1.77 0.92 -15.28
C ASP A 139 -0.95 -0.05 -14.42
N ALA A 140 0.35 -0.22 -14.71
CA ALA A 140 1.23 -1.17 -14.04
C ALA A 140 1.52 -0.78 -12.58
N LEU A 141 1.36 0.50 -12.24
CA LEU A 141 1.60 1.05 -10.89
C LEU A 141 0.34 1.11 -10.02
N ARG A 142 -0.71 0.35 -10.38
CA ARG A 142 -1.99 0.34 -9.70
C ARG A 142 -2.22 -0.98 -8.98
N TRP A 143 -3.11 -0.94 -8.01
CA TRP A 143 -3.47 -2.05 -7.14
C TRP A 143 -4.95 -2.35 -7.27
N ILE A 144 -5.30 -3.63 -7.25
CA ILE A 144 -6.67 -4.11 -7.10
C ILE A 144 -6.90 -4.36 -5.61
N LEU A 145 -7.93 -3.76 -5.05
CA LEU A 145 -8.35 -3.93 -3.65
C LEU A 145 -9.61 -4.77 -3.57
N THR A 146 -9.49 -5.99 -3.06
CA THR A 146 -10.64 -6.89 -2.88
C THR A 146 -11.02 -6.92 -1.40
N LYS A 147 -12.22 -6.46 -1.06
CA LYS A 147 -12.75 -6.52 0.30
C LYS A 147 -12.96 -7.98 0.71
N VAL A 148 -12.62 -8.31 1.96
CA VAL A 148 -12.73 -9.66 2.56
C VAL A 148 -13.91 -9.75 3.51
#